data_AF-A0A7S1A870-F1
#
_entry.id   AF-A0A7S1A870-F1
#
_cell.length_a   1.000
_cell.length_b   1.000
_cell.length_c   1.000
_cell.angle_alpha   90.00
_cell.angle_beta   90.00
_cell.angle_gamma   90.00
#
_symmetry.space_group_name_H-M   'P 1'
#
loop_
_entity.id
_entity.type
_entity.pdbx_description
1 polymer ?
#
loop_
_entity_poly.entity_id
_entity_poly.type
_entity_poly.pdbx_seq_one_letter_code
_entity_poly.pdbx_strand_id
1 'polypeptide(L)'
;YEYNNSDLDASLLFLEKHVSTSVVVGLPISWVTVQYMVAEAQYGGRITDDLDRELFVTYAARWFCDDIFKPNFSFNNYQSEYYYRIPEGLEIQNFRDAIETIPPVDSPLIFGLSPNADLTYRLKDASEMLLTIIETQPKDTGGGDGKSVDEVVKEQALDSVGKMP
;
A
#
# COMPACT_ATOMS: atom_id res chain seq x y z
N TYR A 1 -4.93 7.51 3.92
CA TYR A 1 -6.22 7.22 4.58
C TYR A 1 -5.97 6.63 5.95
N GLU A 2 -6.81 6.95 6.94
CA GLU A 2 -6.71 6.34 8.27
C GLU A 2 -7.77 5.26 8.39
N TYR A 3 -7.32 4.02 8.60
CA TYR A 3 -8.16 2.87 8.88
C TYR A 3 -7.94 2.47 10.34
N ASN A 4 -9.02 2.19 11.07
CA ASN A 4 -8.93 1.86 12.48
C ASN A 4 -9.51 0.47 12.79
N ASN A 5 -9.31 0.02 14.02
CA ASN A 5 -9.82 -1.27 14.48
C ASN A 5 -11.35 -1.36 14.44
N SER A 6 -12.09 -0.25 14.58
CA SER A 6 -13.55 -0.28 14.50
C SER A 6 -14.06 -0.58 13.08
N ASP A 7 -13.34 -0.12 12.04
CA ASP A 7 -13.66 -0.46 10.65
C ASP A 7 -13.44 -1.98 10.42
N LEU A 8 -12.37 -2.54 11.00
CA LEU A 8 -12.09 -3.99 10.96
C LEU A 8 -13.15 -4.80 11.73
N ASP A 9 -13.47 -4.41 12.96
CA ASP A 9 -14.45 -5.12 13.80
C ASP A 9 -15.84 -5.14 13.15
N ALA A 10 -16.25 -4.02 12.55
CA ALA A 10 -17.50 -3.94 11.79
C ALA A 10 -17.49 -4.88 10.57
N SER A 11 -16.35 -4.98 9.88
CA SER A 11 -16.14 -5.87 8.74
C SER A 11 -16.22 -7.34 9.13
N LEU A 12 -15.54 -7.72 10.22
CA LEU A 12 -15.55 -9.08 10.75
C LEU A 12 -16.95 -9.50 11.22
N LEU A 13 -17.64 -8.63 11.97
CA LEU A 13 -18.99 -8.90 12.45
C LEU A 13 -19.98 -9.09 11.30
N PHE A 14 -19.88 -8.25 10.26
CA PHE A 14 -20.70 -8.41 9.06
C PHE A 14 -20.41 -9.75 8.36
N LEU A 15 -19.13 -10.07 8.13
CA LEU A 15 -18.72 -11.31 7.47
C LEU A 15 -19.18 -12.55 8.23
N GLU A 16 -18.98 -12.57 9.54
CA GLU A 16 -19.41 -13.67 10.41
C GLU A 16 -20.92 -13.91 10.28
N LYS A 17 -21.71 -12.84 10.38
CA LYS A 17 -23.18 -12.93 10.27
C LYS A 17 -23.62 -13.38 8.87
N HIS A 18 -23.02 -12.83 7.83
CA HIS A 18 -23.36 -13.13 6.43
C HIS A 18 -23.06 -14.59 6.10
N VAL A 19 -21.84 -15.05 6.39
CA VAL A 19 -21.42 -16.43 6.14
C VAL A 19 -22.24 -17.41 6.97
N SER A 20 -22.43 -17.15 8.27
CA SER A 20 -23.24 -18.01 9.14
C SER A 20 -24.68 -18.13 8.64
N THR A 21 -25.28 -17.03 8.20
CA THR A 21 -26.64 -17.04 7.65
C THR A 21 -26.70 -17.79 6.32
N SER A 22 -25.76 -17.58 5.41
CA SER A 22 -25.65 -18.32 4.15
C SER A 22 -25.57 -19.83 4.39
N VAL A 23 -24.76 -20.27 5.35
CA VAL A 23 -24.64 -21.68 5.72
C VAL A 23 -25.93 -22.23 6.31
N VAL A 24 -26.58 -21.52 7.24
CA VAL A 24 -27.83 -21.95 7.87
C VAL A 24 -28.98 -22.05 6.87
N VAL A 25 -29.08 -21.12 5.93
CA VAL A 25 -30.15 -21.09 4.92
C VAL A 25 -29.82 -21.99 3.72
N GLY A 26 -28.58 -22.46 3.58
CA GLY A 26 -28.13 -23.28 2.46
C GLY A 26 -27.98 -22.50 1.15
N LEU A 27 -27.72 -21.19 1.24
CA LEU A 27 -27.49 -20.32 0.08
C LEU A 27 -25.99 -20.06 -0.11
N PRO A 28 -25.53 -19.89 -1.36
CA PRO A 28 -24.13 -19.52 -1.62
C PRO A 28 -23.80 -18.15 -1.02
N ILE A 29 -22.51 -17.91 -0.79
CA ILE A 29 -22.02 -16.60 -0.33
C ILE A 29 -22.27 -15.57 -1.43
N SER A 30 -23.01 -14.51 -1.13
CA SER A 30 -23.15 -13.38 -2.04
C SER A 30 -21.88 -12.53 -2.01
N TRP A 31 -20.94 -12.81 -2.91
CA TRP A 31 -19.68 -12.05 -3.04
C TRP A 31 -19.92 -10.58 -3.39
N VAL A 32 -20.91 -10.28 -4.23
CA VAL A 32 -21.28 -8.89 -4.56
C VAL A 32 -21.65 -8.11 -3.29
N THR A 33 -22.38 -8.76 -2.37
CA THR A 33 -22.73 -8.13 -1.07
C THR A 33 -21.49 -7.94 -0.21
N VAL A 34 -20.61 -8.94 -0.13
CA VAL A 34 -19.36 -8.85 0.64
C VAL A 34 -18.46 -7.72 0.12
N GLN A 35 -18.23 -7.69 -1.19
CA GLN A 35 -17.43 -6.68 -1.87
C GLN A 35 -17.99 -5.28 -1.62
N TYR A 36 -19.30 -5.08 -1.78
CA TYR A 36 -19.93 -3.79 -1.51
C TYR A 36 -19.81 -3.37 -0.05
N MET A 37 -20.10 -4.28 0.89
CA MET A 37 -20.07 -3.95 2.31
C MET A 37 -18.67 -3.57 2.80
N VAL A 38 -17.64 -4.28 2.34
CA VAL A 38 -16.25 -3.96 2.69
C VAL A 38 -15.77 -2.74 1.93
N ALA A 39 -15.86 -2.74 0.59
CA ALA A 39 -15.26 -1.72 -0.26
C ALA A 39 -15.93 -0.36 -0.15
N GLU A 40 -17.27 -0.33 -0.18
CA GLU A 40 -18.05 0.90 -0.28
C GLU A 40 -18.59 1.34 1.08
N ALA A 41 -19.15 0.42 1.86
CA ALA A 41 -19.87 0.79 3.09
C ALA A 41 -18.95 1.00 4.30
N GLN A 42 -18.01 0.09 4.55
CA GLN A 42 -17.15 0.12 5.74
C GLN A 42 -15.94 1.03 5.54
N TYR A 43 -15.19 0.81 4.47
CA TYR A 43 -13.96 1.54 4.19
C TYR A 43 -14.15 2.68 3.17
N GLY A 44 -15.16 2.59 2.29
CA GLY A 44 -15.34 3.55 1.19
C GLY A 44 -15.52 4.99 1.64
N GLY A 45 -16.18 5.23 2.78
CA GLY A 45 -16.33 6.57 3.36
C GLY A 45 -15.02 7.21 3.86
N ARG A 46 -13.93 6.44 3.96
CA ARG A 46 -12.58 6.92 4.35
C ARG A 46 -11.75 7.35 3.15
N ILE A 47 -12.10 6.87 1.95
CA ILE A 47 -11.34 7.08 0.73
C ILE A 47 -11.92 8.29 0.01
N THR A 48 -11.11 9.34 -0.12
CA THR A 48 -11.56 10.61 -0.71
C THR A 48 -11.20 10.77 -2.18
N ASP A 49 -10.20 10.02 -2.66
CA ASP A 49 -9.79 10.03 -4.06
C ASP A 49 -10.53 8.95 -4.84
N ASP A 50 -11.07 9.31 -6.01
CA ASP A 50 -11.88 8.39 -6.82
C ASP A 50 -11.05 7.22 -7.39
N LEU A 51 -9.77 7.45 -7.73
CA LEU A 51 -8.88 6.39 -8.23
C LEU A 51 -8.48 5.45 -7.10
N ASP A 52 -8.22 5.98 -5.90
CA ASP A 52 -7.94 5.13 -4.74
C ASP A 52 -9.17 4.30 -4.34
N ARG A 53 -10.39 4.83 -4.54
CA ARG A 53 -11.63 4.06 -4.34
C ARG A 53 -11.75 2.95 -5.37
N GLU A 54 -11.52 3.25 -6.66
CA GLU A 54 -11.54 2.27 -7.73
C GLU A 54 -10.50 1.15 -7.50
N LEU A 55 -9.30 1.52 -7.05
CA LEU A 55 -8.26 0.56 -6.69
C LEU A 55 -8.71 -0.35 -5.54
N PHE A 56 -9.32 0.23 -4.50
CA PHE A 56 -9.80 -0.55 -3.35
C PHE A 56 -10.92 -1.52 -3.73
N VAL A 57 -11.88 -1.08 -4.54
CA VAL A 57 -12.93 -1.94 -5.10
C VAL A 57 -12.34 -3.06 -5.95
N THR A 58 -11.29 -2.77 -6.73
CA THR A 58 -10.58 -3.78 -7.53
C THR A 58 -9.94 -4.85 -6.65
N TYR A 59 -9.29 -4.47 -5.55
CA TYR A 59 -8.76 -5.42 -4.57
C TYR A 59 -9.87 -6.27 -3.94
N ALA A 60 -10.96 -5.64 -3.50
CA ALA A 60 -12.11 -6.35 -2.92
C ALA A 60 -12.69 -7.37 -3.91
N ALA A 61 -12.86 -6.99 -5.18
CA ALA A 61 -13.36 -7.89 -6.22
C ALA A 61 -12.41 -9.06 -6.49
N ARG A 62 -11.08 -8.82 -6.45
CA ARG A 62 -10.08 -9.86 -6.69
C ARG A 62 -9.99 -10.86 -5.53
N TRP A 63 -10.09 -10.40 -4.29
CA TRP A 63 -9.88 -11.24 -3.11
C TRP A 63 -11.16 -11.81 -2.53
N PHE A 64 -12.33 -11.18 -2.69
CA PHE A 64 -13.60 -11.73 -2.21
C PHE A 64 -14.36 -12.43 -3.33
N CYS A 65 -13.92 -13.64 -3.68
CA CYS A 65 -14.58 -14.50 -4.67
C CYS A 65 -14.32 -15.98 -4.38
N ASP A 66 -15.02 -16.89 -5.05
CA ASP A 66 -14.87 -18.34 -4.85
C ASP A 66 -13.46 -18.86 -5.16
N ASP A 67 -12.64 -18.10 -5.90
CA ASP A 67 -11.25 -18.48 -6.17
C ASP A 67 -10.44 -18.65 -4.90
N ILE A 68 -10.77 -17.97 -3.79
CA ILE A 68 -10.03 -18.08 -2.52
C ILE A 68 -10.01 -19.49 -1.94
N PHE A 69 -11.00 -20.32 -2.30
CA PHE A 69 -11.10 -21.69 -1.82
C PHE A 69 -10.36 -22.69 -2.70
N LYS A 70 -9.73 -22.24 -3.80
CA LYS A 70 -8.98 -23.11 -4.70
C LYS A 70 -7.60 -23.43 -4.09
N PRO A 71 -7.08 -24.66 -4.27
CA PRO A 71 -5.81 -25.09 -3.66
C PRO A 71 -4.58 -24.32 -4.15
N ASN A 72 -4.67 -23.69 -5.33
CA ASN A 72 -3.60 -22.87 -5.91
C ASN A 72 -3.88 -21.37 -5.80
N PHE A 73 -4.82 -20.95 -4.94
CA PHE A 73 -5.06 -19.54 -4.70
C PHE A 73 -3.89 -18.92 -3.96
N SER A 74 -3.49 -17.74 -4.41
CA SER A 74 -2.44 -16.94 -3.79
C SER A 74 -2.81 -15.47 -3.91
N PHE A 75 -2.54 -14.68 -2.88
CA PHE A 75 -2.79 -13.24 -2.89
C PHE A 75 -1.86 -12.49 -3.85
N ASN A 76 -0.69 -13.06 -4.17
CA ASN A 76 0.17 -12.63 -5.26
C ASN A 76 -0.09 -13.45 -6.54
N ASN A 77 -0.37 -12.76 -7.64
CA ASN A 77 -0.61 -13.39 -8.96
C ASN A 77 0.66 -13.47 -9.83
N TYR A 78 1.77 -12.91 -9.36
CA TYR A 78 3.04 -12.85 -10.07
C TYR A 78 4.03 -13.87 -9.52
N GLN A 79 4.98 -14.28 -10.35
CA GLN A 79 6.07 -15.15 -9.92
C GLN A 79 6.85 -14.47 -8.79
N SER A 80 6.74 -15.02 -7.58
CA SER A 80 7.35 -14.51 -6.37
C SER A 80 8.04 -15.65 -5.64
N GLU A 81 9.04 -15.32 -4.84
CA GLU A 81 9.79 -16.28 -4.03
C GLU A 81 8.94 -16.87 -2.90
N TYR A 82 7.93 -16.12 -2.44
CA TYR A 82 7.01 -16.53 -1.39
C TYR A 82 5.56 -16.55 -1.89
N TYR A 83 4.80 -17.59 -1.53
CA TYR A 83 3.39 -17.74 -1.88
C TYR A 83 2.49 -17.35 -0.72
N TYR A 84 1.79 -16.23 -0.87
CA TYR A 84 0.86 -15.73 0.13
C TYR A 84 -0.46 -16.48 0.00
N ARG A 85 -0.59 -17.57 0.76
CA ARG A 85 -1.79 -18.42 0.79
C ARG A 85 -2.50 -18.33 2.14
N ILE A 86 -3.76 -18.73 2.16
CA ILE A 86 -4.54 -18.87 3.39
C ILE A 86 -4.00 -20.10 4.15
N PRO A 87 -3.56 -19.96 5.43
CA PRO A 87 -3.12 -21.11 6.22
C PRO A 87 -4.24 -22.13 6.41
N GLU A 88 -3.89 -23.41 6.32
CA GLU A 88 -4.83 -24.50 6.61
C GLU A 88 -4.83 -24.81 8.10
N GLY A 89 -6.02 -24.97 8.67
CA GLY A 89 -6.20 -25.30 10.09
C GLY A 89 -7.38 -24.56 10.70
N LEU A 90 -7.75 -25.00 11.91
CA LEU A 90 -8.78 -24.36 12.72
C LEU A 90 -8.21 -23.78 14.01
N GLU A 91 -6.97 -24.12 14.36
CA GLU A 91 -6.34 -23.68 15.60
C GLU A 91 -5.54 -22.40 15.37
N ILE A 92 -5.58 -21.51 16.36
CA ILE A 92 -4.84 -20.23 16.30
C ILE A 92 -3.34 -20.43 16.09
N GLN A 93 -2.78 -21.55 16.57
CA GLN A 93 -1.36 -21.85 16.41
C GLN A 93 -0.98 -22.09 14.94
N ASN A 94 -1.85 -22.74 14.15
CA ASN A 94 -1.58 -22.94 12.73
C ASN A 94 -1.42 -21.61 11.98
N PHE A 95 -2.23 -20.61 12.35
CA PHE A 95 -2.11 -19.26 11.79
C PHE A 95 -0.85 -18.54 12.27
N ARG A 96 -0.46 -18.70 13.55
CA ARG A 96 0.77 -18.09 14.10
C ARG A 96 2.02 -18.66 13.44
N ASP A 97 2.12 -19.99 13.37
CA ASP A 97 3.24 -20.68 12.75
C ASP A 97 3.37 -20.27 11.27
N ALA A 98 2.25 -20.13 10.55
CA ALA A 98 2.26 -19.66 9.17
C ALA A 98 2.74 -18.21 9.03
N ILE A 99 2.34 -17.32 9.94
CA ILE A 99 2.80 -15.92 9.97
C ILE A 99 4.31 -15.86 10.18
N GLU A 100 4.88 -16.72 11.01
CA GLU A 100 6.33 -16.78 11.24
C GLU A 100 7.13 -17.21 10.00
N THR A 101 6.49 -17.86 9.03
CA THR A 101 7.14 -18.21 7.74
C THR A 101 7.15 -17.09 6.72
N ILE A 102 6.38 -16.01 6.94
CA ILE A 102 6.30 -14.88 6.02
C ILE A 102 7.63 -14.12 6.04
N PRO A 103 8.20 -13.75 4.87
CA PRO A 103 9.41 -12.94 4.81
C PRO A 103 9.25 -11.62 5.55
N PRO A 104 10.29 -11.13 6.25
CA PRO A 104 10.22 -9.84 6.94
C PRO A 104 10.17 -8.63 5.98
N VAL A 105 10.51 -8.84 4.71
CA VAL A 105 10.47 -7.83 3.67
C VAL A 105 9.55 -8.33 2.55
N ASP A 106 8.43 -7.65 2.37
CA ASP A 106 7.46 -7.95 1.33
C ASP A 106 7.96 -7.50 -0.04
N SER A 107 7.76 -8.34 -1.05
CA SER A 107 8.03 -7.96 -2.44
C SER A 107 6.96 -6.97 -2.93
N PRO A 108 7.30 -5.88 -3.66
CA PRO A 108 6.31 -4.95 -4.21
C PRO A 108 5.21 -5.61 -5.04
N LEU A 109 5.51 -6.78 -5.60
CA LEU A 109 4.57 -7.58 -6.39
C LEU A 109 3.32 -8.02 -5.62
N ILE A 110 3.38 -8.18 -4.29
CA ILE A 110 2.19 -8.53 -3.49
C ILE A 110 1.15 -7.40 -3.50
N PHE A 111 1.62 -6.16 -3.67
CA PHE A 111 0.79 -4.96 -3.78
C PHE A 111 0.49 -4.59 -5.25
N GLY A 112 0.76 -5.51 -6.19
CA GLY A 112 0.59 -5.26 -7.63
C GLY A 112 1.57 -4.23 -8.21
N LEU A 113 2.64 -3.88 -7.47
CA LEU A 113 3.64 -2.91 -7.91
C LEU A 113 4.78 -3.59 -8.67
N SER A 114 5.41 -2.85 -9.58
CA SER A 114 6.62 -3.29 -10.26
C SER A 114 7.78 -3.49 -9.26
N PRO A 115 8.71 -4.43 -9.50
CA PRO A 115 9.94 -4.54 -8.72
C PRO A 115 10.73 -3.23 -8.62
N ASN A 116 10.60 -2.34 -9.61
CA ASN A 116 11.23 -1.01 -9.59
C ASN A 116 10.71 -0.08 -8.49
N ALA A 117 9.54 -0.37 -7.90
CA ALA A 117 8.99 0.43 -6.81
C ALA A 117 9.92 0.44 -5.58
N ASP A 118 10.59 -0.69 -5.29
CA ASP A 118 11.57 -0.76 -4.20
C ASP A 118 12.77 0.16 -4.46
N LEU A 119 13.29 0.17 -5.70
CA LEU A 119 14.37 1.08 -6.09
C LEU A 119 13.96 2.55 -5.95
N THR A 120 12.77 2.91 -6.44
CA THR A 120 12.25 4.29 -6.33
C THR A 120 12.11 4.71 -4.87
N TYR A 121 11.59 3.83 -4.01
CA TYR A 121 11.48 4.10 -2.59
C TYR A 121 12.85 4.33 -1.95
N ARG A 122 13.83 3.44 -2.18
CA ARG A 122 15.19 3.57 -1.64
C ARG A 122 15.89 4.84 -2.11
N LEU A 123 15.72 5.22 -3.37
CA LEU A 123 16.29 6.46 -3.90
C LEU A 123 15.68 7.70 -3.23
N LYS A 124 14.36 7.68 -3.00
CA LYS A 124 13.66 8.74 -2.29
C LYS A 124 14.15 8.85 -0.84
N ASP A 125 14.19 7.74 -0.11
CA ASP A 125 14.65 7.68 1.28
C ASP A 125 16.11 8.16 1.43
N ALA A 126 17.01 7.70 0.55
CA ALA A 126 18.39 8.18 0.52
C ALA A 126 18.50 9.68 0.23
N SER A 127 17.65 10.20 -0.66
CA SER A 127 17.62 11.65 -0.96
C SER A 127 17.12 12.46 0.23
N GLU A 128 16.05 12.00 0.89
CA GLU A 128 15.51 12.62 2.11
C GLU A 128 16.54 12.61 3.25
N MET A 129 17.27 11.50 3.42
CA MET A 129 18.37 11.40 4.38
C MET A 129 19.48 12.41 4.09
N LEU A 130 19.92 12.53 2.83
CA LEU A 130 20.94 13.49 2.43
C LEU A 130 20.48 14.95 2.63
N LEU A 131 19.22 15.26 2.30
CA LEU A 131 18.64 16.57 2.56
C LEU A 131 18.61 16.88 4.05
N THR A 132 18.20 15.92 4.89
CA THR A 132 18.19 16.06 6.36
C THR A 132 19.60 16.31 6.90
N ILE A 133 20.63 15.64 6.35
CA ILE A 133 22.02 15.87 6.71
C ILE A 133 22.45 17.29 6.34
N ILE A 134 22.09 17.77 5.14
CA ILE A 134 22.41 19.14 4.71
C ILE A 134 21.70 20.17 5.60
N GLU A 135 20.44 19.94 5.95
CA GLU A 135 19.65 20.85 6.79
C GLU A 135 20.17 20.94 8.23
N THR A 136 20.78 19.86 8.74
CA THR A 136 21.39 19.82 10.06
C THR A 136 22.82 20.39 10.10
N GLN A 137 23.44 20.67 8.94
CA GLN A 137 24.74 21.32 8.92
C GLN A 137 24.66 22.74 9.50
N PRO A 138 25.61 23.13 10.39
CA PRO A 138 25.66 24.48 10.91
C PRO A 138 25.89 25.45 9.76
N LYS A 139 24.92 26.36 9.54
CA LYS A 139 24.98 27.40 8.49
C LYS A 139 26.11 28.42 8.70
N ASP A 140 26.86 28.32 9.79
CA ASP A 140 27.76 29.36 10.30
C ASP A 140 29.26 28.99 10.30
N THR A 141 29.66 27.86 9.70
CA THR A 141 31.08 27.51 9.60
C THR A 141 31.44 27.02 8.21
N GLY A 142 31.74 27.97 7.31
CA GLY A 142 32.34 27.67 6.02
C GLY A 142 32.15 28.77 5.01
N GLY A 143 32.86 29.89 5.18
CA GLY A 143 33.14 30.80 4.07
C GLY A 143 33.93 30.05 3.00
N GLY A 144 33.23 29.48 2.03
CA GLY A 144 33.79 28.90 0.82
C GLY A 144 33.78 29.95 -0.29
N ASP A 145 34.92 30.11 -0.96
CA ASP A 145 35.20 31.05 -2.06
C ASP A 145 34.48 30.68 -3.36
N GLY A 146 33.19 30.31 -3.27
CA GLY A 146 32.33 29.94 -4.38
C GLY A 146 31.08 30.80 -4.40
N LYS A 147 30.61 31.17 -5.60
CA LYS A 147 29.38 31.96 -5.78
C LYS A 147 28.23 31.32 -5.00
N SER A 148 27.51 32.12 -4.23
CA SER A 148 26.35 31.63 -3.49
C SER A 148 25.27 31.15 -4.47
N VAL A 149 24.38 30.26 -4.01
CA VAL A 149 23.24 29.80 -4.82
C VAL A 149 22.42 31.00 -5.32
N ASP A 150 22.28 32.04 -4.48
CA ASP A 150 21.62 33.30 -4.85
C ASP A 150 22.38 34.07 -5.95
N GLU A 151 23.71 34.09 -5.94
CA GLU A 151 24.51 34.72 -7.00
C GLU A 151 24.39 33.99 -8.33
N VAL A 152 24.34 32.66 -8.32
CA VAL A 152 24.16 31.85 -9.54
C VAL A 152 22.76 32.04 -10.12
N VAL A 153 21.73 32.06 -9.26
CA VAL A 153 20.34 32.32 -9.67
C VAL A 153 20.21 33.74 -10.24
N LYS A 154 20.83 34.74 -9.61
CA LYS A 154 20.83 36.12 -10.09
C LYS A 154 21.53 36.26 -11.45
N GLU A 155 22.64 35.57 -11.65
CA GLU A 155 23.38 35.57 -12.92
C GLU A 155 22.56 34.93 -14.05
N GLN A 156 21.91 33.80 -13.79
CA GLN A 156 21.03 33.13 -14.78
C GLN A 156 19.77 33.96 -15.10
N ALA A 157 19.20 34.64 -14.10
CA ALA A 157 18.07 35.55 -14.31
C ALA A 157 18.47 36.75 -15.19
N LEU A 158 19.64 37.35 -14.94
CA LEU A 158 20.17 38.45 -15.73
C LEU A 158 20.52 38.03 -17.17
N ASP A 159 21.10 36.85 -17.36
CA ASP A 159 21.39 36.29 -18.69
C ASP A 159 20.11 35.98 -19.48
N SER A 160 19.06 35.52 -18.81
CA SER A 160 17.75 35.28 -19.43
C SER A 160 17.06 36.59 -19.86
N VAL A 161 17.19 37.66 -19.07
CA VAL A 161 16.68 38.99 -19.42
C VAL A 161 17.48 39.63 -20.55
N GLY A 162 18.80 39.42 -20.60
CA GLY A 162 19.66 39.93 -21.67
C GLY A 162 19.50 39.21 -23.02
N LYS A 163 18.92 38.00 -23.02
CA LYS A 163 18.63 37.19 -24.22
C LYS A 163 17.19 37.32 -24.74
N MET A 164 16.35 38.12 -24.08
CA MET A 164 15.05 38.48 -24.65
C MET A 164 15.22 39.52 -25.77
N PRO A 165 14.54 39.36 -26.92
CA PRO A 165 14.60 40.31 -28.04
C PRO A 165 13.94 41.66 -27.74
#